data_AF-A0A401ZFF3-F1
#
_entry.id   AF-A0A401ZFF3-F1
#
_cell.length_a   1.000
_cell.length_b   1.000
_cell.length_c   1.000
_cell.angle_alpha   90.00
_cell.angle_beta   90.00
_cell.angle_gamma   90.00
#
_symmetry.space_group_name_H-M   'P 1'
#
loop_
_entity.id
_entity.type
_entity.pdbx_description
1 polymer ?
#
loop_
_entity_poly.entity_id
_entity_poly.type
_entity_poly.pdbx_seq_one_letter_code
_entity_poly.pdbx_strand_id
1 'polypeptide(L)'
;MYNCPQCGNMLSPGMTRCPYCHWNLAATINEDPYHTSYAGPGGAPPSGYAVPDETDYQSEAARAHHYMVAVASAPTIQTHEVQQHKIVIGIMLGAIMLLALLLIASGASLLYYTKVTRPAQLHTQATAIAYANHLVTLHHKATAQALATQIVQATQAAIRQKKAASTAAAQATVQAQATTTALQNLYTMSTRSRPAISAPLLFETGQKWDIYPTRDGGGCAFTPDGLHSSVFKTGSYAPCFAHATRFRNFALEMQMRIEKGDEGGIIFRSTNHDKSFYSFRIDRSGVYGLILTRGDGYAIPLIYDQSPFIKTGIGRTNTLTIIARDDNIYLYINRHYVGSASDNSYRIGTIGIMAVNRQHATVASFSNLHIWRL
;
A
#
# COMPACT_ATOMS: atom_id res chain seq x y z
N MET A 1 49.90 4.72 -25.33
CA MET A 1 49.16 5.73 -26.12
C MET A 1 49.80 5.76 -27.50
N TYR A 2 49.02 5.78 -28.57
CA TYR A 2 49.52 5.81 -29.94
C TYR A 2 48.62 6.72 -30.78
N ASN A 3 49.14 7.34 -31.83
CA ASN A 3 48.32 8.20 -32.68
C ASN A 3 47.55 7.37 -33.69
N CYS A 4 46.31 7.77 -34.00
CA CYS A 4 45.54 7.16 -35.06
C CYS A 4 46.30 7.29 -36.39
N PRO A 5 46.57 6.18 -37.10
CA PRO A 5 47.28 6.23 -38.37
C PRO A 5 46.58 7.11 -39.41
N GLN A 6 45.25 7.22 -39.31
CA GLN A 6 44.43 7.92 -40.29
C GLN A 6 44.22 9.40 -40.00
N CYS A 7 44.10 9.81 -38.73
CA CYS A 7 43.77 11.19 -38.39
C CYS A 7 44.75 11.86 -37.42
N GLY A 8 45.83 11.19 -37.03
CA GLY A 8 46.87 11.73 -36.16
C GLY A 8 46.46 11.96 -34.71
N ASN A 9 45.15 11.89 -34.39
CA ASN A 9 44.65 12.09 -33.04
C ASN A 9 45.15 11.00 -32.08
N MET A 10 45.47 11.42 -30.86
CA MET A 10 45.97 10.52 -29.83
C MET A 10 44.88 9.51 -29.44
N LEU A 11 45.22 8.23 -29.45
CA LEU A 11 44.34 7.12 -29.11
C LEU A 11 44.72 6.51 -27.77
N SER A 12 43.68 6.10 -27.06
CA SER A 12 43.85 5.33 -25.84
C SER A 12 44.34 3.91 -26.13
N PRO A 13 45.13 3.32 -25.22
CA PRO A 13 45.52 1.92 -25.33
C PRO A 13 44.32 0.99 -25.52
N GLY A 14 44.43 0.02 -26.43
CA GLY A 14 43.40 -1.01 -26.66
C GLY A 14 42.20 -0.60 -27.53
N MET A 15 42.12 0.65 -28.02
CA MET A 15 41.11 1.02 -29.01
C MET A 15 41.24 0.14 -30.27
N THR A 16 40.14 -0.47 -30.71
CA THR A 16 40.05 -1.24 -31.96
C THR A 16 39.45 -0.42 -33.10
N ARG A 17 38.91 0.77 -32.80
CA ARG A 17 38.42 1.74 -33.78
C ARG A 17 38.62 3.17 -33.28
N CYS A 18 39.14 4.05 -34.14
CA CYS A 18 39.36 5.45 -33.83
C CYS A 18 38.02 6.20 -33.69
N PRO A 19 37.77 6.91 -32.59
CA PRO A 19 36.52 7.64 -32.39
C PRO A 19 36.41 8.91 -33.24
N TYR A 20 37.53 9.44 -33.74
CA TYR A 20 37.56 10.69 -34.51
C TYR A 20 37.32 10.48 -36.01
N CYS A 21 37.78 9.36 -36.56
CA CYS A 21 37.71 9.10 -38.00
C CYS A 21 37.17 7.70 -38.34
N HIS A 22 36.74 6.94 -37.33
CA HIS A 22 36.15 5.60 -37.47
C HIS A 22 37.06 4.53 -38.11
N TRP A 23 38.37 4.80 -38.20
CA TRP A 23 39.38 3.88 -38.71
C TRP A 23 39.60 2.69 -37.77
N ASN A 24 39.64 1.46 -38.30
CA ASN A 24 39.88 0.24 -37.51
C ASN A 24 41.38 0.08 -37.18
N LEU A 25 41.67 -0.26 -35.93
CA LEU A 25 43.03 -0.34 -35.37
C LEU A 25 43.36 -1.82 -35.12
N ALA A 26 44.59 -2.24 -35.43
CA ALA A 26 45.04 -3.61 -35.20
C ALA A 26 45.18 -3.86 -33.69
N ALA A 27 44.35 -4.77 -33.13
CA ALA A 27 44.32 -5.04 -31.70
C ALA A 27 45.62 -5.73 -31.23
N THR A 28 46.22 -5.23 -30.14
CA THR A 28 47.21 -5.97 -29.35
C THR A 28 46.49 -6.61 -28.17
N ILE A 29 46.55 -7.93 -28.12
CA ILE A 29 45.84 -8.78 -27.16
C ILE A 29 46.63 -8.72 -25.85
N ASN A 30 46.11 -8.07 -24.81
CA ASN A 30 46.57 -8.26 -23.44
C ASN A 30 45.38 -8.65 -22.56
N GLU A 31 45.61 -9.62 -21.68
CA GLU A 31 44.60 -10.42 -21.01
C GLU A 31 43.73 -9.64 -20.00
N ASP A 32 42.45 -10.01 -19.99
CA ASP A 32 41.34 -9.34 -19.31
C ASP A 32 40.97 -10.08 -17.99
N PRO A 33 41.04 -9.44 -16.80
CA PRO A 33 40.71 -10.08 -15.51
C PRO A 33 39.23 -9.96 -15.08
N TYR A 34 38.36 -9.29 -15.85
CA TYR A 34 36.99 -8.99 -15.43
C TYR A 34 35.94 -9.79 -16.22
N HIS A 35 35.80 -11.08 -15.88
CA HIS A 35 34.64 -11.90 -16.24
C HIS A 35 33.88 -12.29 -14.98
N THR A 36 32.90 -11.49 -14.57
CA THR A 36 31.91 -11.92 -13.56
C THR A 36 30.55 -12.02 -14.23
N SER A 37 30.06 -13.24 -14.39
CA SER A 37 28.70 -13.55 -14.85
C SER A 37 27.68 -13.23 -13.76
N TYR A 38 26.65 -12.46 -14.09
CA TYR A 38 25.53 -12.17 -13.21
C TYR A 38 24.57 -13.38 -13.15
N ALA A 39 24.30 -13.91 -11.95
CA ALA A 39 23.17 -14.81 -11.71
C ALA A 39 22.01 -13.99 -11.14
N GLY A 40 20.92 -13.85 -11.90
CA GLY A 40 19.74 -13.09 -11.46
C GLY A 40 18.88 -13.85 -10.45
N PRO A 41 18.07 -13.17 -9.63
CA PRO A 41 17.12 -13.81 -8.74
C PRO A 41 15.92 -14.35 -9.55
N GLY A 42 15.70 -15.65 -9.49
CA GLY A 42 14.51 -16.30 -10.05
C GLY A 42 13.26 -15.95 -9.25
N GLY A 43 12.22 -15.49 -9.93
CA GLY A 43 10.90 -15.29 -9.33
C GLY A 43 10.18 -16.62 -9.15
N ALA A 44 9.75 -16.92 -7.91
CA ALA A 44 8.80 -17.97 -7.62
C ALA A 44 7.39 -17.36 -7.45
N PRO A 45 6.32 -17.99 -7.96
CA PRO A 45 4.95 -17.58 -7.68
C PRO A 45 4.47 -18.14 -6.33
N PRO A 46 3.56 -17.45 -5.60
CA PRO A 46 3.07 -17.91 -4.32
C PRO A 46 1.94 -18.94 -4.47
N SER A 47 2.06 -19.99 -3.67
CA SER A 47 1.03 -20.97 -3.34
C SER A 47 0.05 -20.44 -2.29
N GLY A 48 -1.19 -20.90 -2.36
CA GLY A 48 -2.22 -20.67 -1.34
C GLY A 48 -3.63 -20.92 -1.92
N TYR A 49 -4.60 -21.55 -1.27
CA TYR A 49 -4.70 -22.11 0.08
C TYR A 49 -5.77 -23.22 0.04
N ALA A 50 -5.54 -24.28 0.81
CA ALA A 50 -6.54 -25.27 1.18
C ALA A 50 -7.35 -24.78 2.39
N VAL A 51 -8.65 -25.06 2.41
CA VAL A 51 -9.56 -24.81 3.55
C VAL A 51 -9.92 -26.15 4.17
N PRO A 52 -9.83 -26.33 5.50
CA PRO A 52 -10.34 -27.51 6.18
C PRO A 52 -11.78 -27.34 6.67
N ASP A 53 -12.46 -28.48 6.69
CA ASP A 53 -13.76 -28.78 7.26
C ASP A 53 -13.65 -29.05 8.78
N GLU A 54 -14.73 -28.77 9.53
CA GLU A 54 -15.22 -29.46 10.74
C GLU A 54 -16.13 -28.56 11.62
N THR A 55 -17.41 -28.96 11.71
CA THR A 55 -18.19 -29.38 12.90
C THR A 55 -17.66 -29.00 14.30
N ASP A 56 -18.41 -28.80 15.38
CA ASP A 56 -19.81 -28.99 15.86
C ASP A 56 -19.84 -28.42 17.32
N TYR A 57 -21.02 -28.40 17.97
CA TYR A 57 -21.36 -28.35 19.43
C TYR A 57 -22.44 -27.30 19.75
N GLN A 58 -23.70 -27.72 19.96
CA GLN A 58 -24.40 -28.07 21.23
C GLN A 58 -25.42 -26.96 21.59
N SER A 59 -26.56 -27.16 22.27
CA SER A 59 -27.27 -28.32 22.85
C SER A 59 -28.66 -27.84 23.32
N GLU A 60 -29.64 -28.77 23.27
CA GLU A 60 -30.82 -28.97 24.15
C GLU A 60 -31.58 -27.80 24.82
N ALA A 61 -32.91 -27.78 24.62
CA ALA A 61 -33.88 -27.64 25.71
C ALA A 61 -35.26 -28.22 25.32
N ALA A 62 -35.92 -28.82 26.31
CA ALA A 62 -37.00 -29.78 26.19
C ALA A 62 -38.42 -29.22 26.49
N ARG A 63 -39.44 -29.97 26.01
CA ARG A 63 -40.80 -30.20 26.57
C ARG A 63 -41.75 -28.97 26.69
N ALA A 64 -43.08 -29.07 26.55
CA ALA A 64 -44.01 -30.19 26.44
C ALA A 64 -45.41 -29.70 25.98
N HIS A 65 -46.07 -30.58 25.22
CA HIS A 65 -47.51 -30.97 25.16
C HIS A 65 -48.66 -29.96 25.27
N HIS A 66 -49.67 -30.15 24.40
CA HIS A 66 -51.15 -30.18 24.60
C HIS A 66 -51.79 -30.17 23.18
N TYR A 67 -52.85 -30.88 22.77
CA TYR A 67 -53.83 -31.81 23.33
C TYR A 67 -54.43 -32.60 22.14
N MET A 68 -54.82 -33.87 22.33
CA MET A 68 -55.73 -34.59 21.40
C MET A 68 -57.17 -34.51 21.91
N VAL A 69 -58.10 -34.43 20.95
CA VAL A 69 -59.56 -34.47 21.13
C VAL A 69 -60.03 -35.91 20.92
N ALA A 70 -60.89 -36.44 21.81
CA ALA A 70 -61.84 -37.51 21.48
C ALA A 70 -62.77 -37.93 22.64
N VAL A 71 -64.05 -37.58 22.46
CA VAL A 71 -65.30 -38.40 22.56
C VAL A 71 -65.87 -38.85 23.93
N ALA A 72 -67.21 -38.77 23.96
CA ALA A 72 -68.22 -39.49 24.76
C ALA A 72 -68.48 -38.92 26.18
N SER A 73 -69.71 -38.82 26.67
CA SER A 73 -71.02 -39.34 26.27
C SER A 73 -72.12 -38.61 27.08
N ALA A 74 -73.30 -38.44 26.50
CA ALA A 74 -74.54 -38.14 27.25
C ALA A 74 -74.84 -39.29 28.24
N PRO A 75 -75.42 -39.00 29.41
CA PRO A 75 -76.89 -39.04 29.56
C PRO A 75 -77.36 -37.96 30.59
N THR A 76 -78.59 -37.74 31.00
CA THR A 76 -79.88 -38.42 30.91
C THR A 76 -80.91 -37.33 31.24
N ILE A 77 -81.92 -37.16 30.40
CA ILE A 77 -83.12 -36.42 30.73
C ILE A 77 -83.91 -37.31 31.69
N GLN A 78 -84.11 -36.88 32.94
CA GLN A 78 -85.12 -37.46 33.83
C GLN A 78 -86.38 -36.59 33.78
N THR A 79 -87.34 -37.11 33.03
CA THR A 79 -88.76 -36.78 33.12
C THR A 79 -89.33 -37.34 34.41
N HIS A 80 -89.99 -36.52 35.23
CA HIS A 80 -90.98 -37.01 36.18
C HIS A 80 -92.28 -36.21 36.08
N GLU A 81 -93.30 -37.04 35.88
CA GLU A 81 -94.74 -36.92 35.74
C GLU A 81 -95.50 -35.73 36.34
N VAL A 82 -96.47 -35.35 35.52
CA VAL A 82 -97.71 -34.62 35.81
C VAL A 82 -98.55 -35.38 36.86
N GLN A 83 -98.99 -34.69 37.91
CA GLN A 83 -100.22 -35.07 38.62
C GLN A 83 -101.10 -33.86 38.90
N GLN A 84 -102.26 -33.85 38.25
CA GLN A 84 -103.37 -32.92 38.49
C GLN A 84 -104.00 -33.20 39.86
N HIS A 85 -104.36 -32.17 40.63
CA HIS A 85 -105.76 -31.76 40.84
C HIS A 85 -105.88 -30.62 41.87
N LYS A 86 -106.54 -29.54 41.44
CA LYS A 86 -107.53 -28.70 42.14
C LYS A 86 -107.15 -28.21 43.55
N ILE A 87 -106.84 -26.91 43.66
CA ILE A 87 -107.63 -25.90 44.39
C ILE A 87 -107.15 -24.53 43.90
N VAL A 88 -107.84 -24.05 42.86
CA VAL A 88 -107.67 -22.72 42.27
C VAL A 88 -108.66 -21.79 42.98
N ILE A 89 -108.22 -20.56 43.24
CA ILE A 89 -108.97 -19.31 43.51
C ILE A 89 -108.55 -18.56 44.81
N GLY A 90 -107.78 -19.17 45.72
CA GLY A 90 -107.07 -18.42 46.79
C GLY A 90 -105.61 -18.10 46.46
N ILE A 91 -104.91 -19.08 45.87
CA ILE A 91 -103.49 -18.98 45.48
C ILE A 91 -103.32 -18.10 44.24
N MET A 92 -104.36 -17.91 43.40
CA MET A 92 -104.27 -17.02 42.23
C MET A 92 -104.13 -15.55 42.65
N LEU A 93 -104.85 -15.08 43.66
CA LEU A 93 -104.72 -13.68 44.13
C LEU A 93 -103.41 -13.47 44.90
N GLY A 94 -102.99 -14.44 45.72
CA GLY A 94 -101.69 -14.43 46.41
C GLY A 94 -100.50 -14.52 45.44
N ALA A 95 -100.57 -15.39 44.44
CA ALA A 95 -99.56 -15.54 43.40
C ALA A 95 -99.56 -14.36 42.44
N ILE A 96 -100.71 -13.73 42.13
CA ILE A 96 -100.77 -12.48 41.34
C ILE A 96 -100.19 -11.30 42.14
N MET A 97 -100.49 -11.18 43.44
CA MET A 97 -99.85 -10.19 44.32
C MET A 97 -98.35 -10.42 44.45
N LEU A 98 -97.91 -11.67 44.57
CA LEU A 98 -96.50 -12.03 44.66
C LEU A 98 -95.78 -11.86 43.32
N LEU A 99 -96.44 -12.14 42.18
CA LEU A 99 -95.96 -11.81 40.84
C LEU A 99 -95.85 -10.29 40.65
N ALA A 100 -96.85 -9.53 41.11
CA ALA A 100 -96.85 -8.08 41.03
C ALA A 100 -95.73 -7.48 41.87
N LEU A 101 -95.50 -7.98 43.09
CA LEU A 101 -94.38 -7.58 43.94
C LEU A 101 -93.02 -7.98 43.33
N LEU A 102 -92.90 -9.16 42.71
CA LEU A 102 -91.70 -9.58 41.98
C LEU A 102 -91.46 -8.76 40.71
N LEU A 103 -92.51 -8.32 40.02
CA LEU A 103 -92.42 -7.41 38.87
C LEU A 103 -91.99 -6.01 39.31
N ILE A 104 -92.49 -5.52 40.44
CA ILE A 104 -92.07 -4.23 41.00
C ILE A 104 -90.62 -4.31 41.52
N ALA A 105 -90.25 -5.39 42.20
CA ALA A 105 -88.89 -5.61 42.69
C ALA A 105 -87.89 -5.83 41.54
N SER A 106 -88.27 -6.55 40.48
CA SER A 106 -87.44 -6.70 39.27
C SER A 106 -87.36 -5.40 38.47
N GLY A 107 -88.44 -4.62 38.38
CA GLY A 107 -88.43 -3.28 37.77
C GLY A 107 -87.53 -2.30 38.54
N ALA A 108 -87.62 -2.28 39.87
CA ALA A 108 -86.76 -1.47 40.73
C ALA A 108 -85.29 -1.92 40.68
N SER A 109 -85.03 -3.23 40.66
CA SER A 109 -83.68 -3.79 40.52
C SER A 109 -83.09 -3.51 39.15
N LEU A 110 -83.89 -3.56 38.08
CA LEU A 110 -83.48 -3.20 36.72
C LEU A 110 -83.20 -1.70 36.61
N LEU A 111 -84.02 -0.84 37.25
CA LEU A 111 -83.77 0.60 37.32
C LEU A 111 -82.49 0.92 38.13
N TYR A 112 -82.30 0.28 39.27
CA TYR A 112 -81.06 0.40 40.05
C TYR A 112 -79.84 -0.08 39.26
N TYR A 113 -79.98 -1.21 38.56
CA TYR A 113 -78.91 -1.75 37.72
C TYR A 113 -78.57 -0.82 36.55
N THR A 114 -79.59 -0.29 35.86
CA THR A 114 -79.40 0.55 34.67
C THR A 114 -78.99 1.98 34.99
N LYS A 115 -79.44 2.55 36.11
CA LYS A 115 -79.13 3.94 36.51
C LYS A 115 -77.94 4.08 37.45
N VAL A 116 -77.60 3.05 38.23
CA VAL A 116 -76.55 3.13 39.26
C VAL A 116 -75.38 2.21 38.94
N THR A 117 -75.57 0.89 38.88
CA THR A 117 -74.43 -0.04 38.80
C THR A 117 -73.80 -0.11 37.41
N ARG A 118 -74.60 -0.17 36.33
CA ARG A 118 -74.10 -0.20 34.94
C ARG A 118 -73.28 1.05 34.58
N PRO A 119 -73.74 2.28 34.82
CA PRO A 119 -72.92 3.47 34.55
C PRO A 119 -71.68 3.57 35.43
N ALA A 120 -71.73 3.10 36.69
CA ALA A 120 -70.55 3.03 37.55
C ALA A 120 -69.51 2.02 37.02
N GLN A 121 -69.95 0.83 36.60
CA GLN A 121 -69.08 -0.17 35.97
C GLN A 121 -68.45 0.36 34.68
N LEU A 122 -69.24 1.02 33.82
CA LEU A 122 -68.72 1.66 32.61
C LEU A 122 -67.71 2.77 32.91
N HIS A 123 -67.90 3.56 33.97
CA HIS A 123 -66.91 4.56 34.41
C HIS A 123 -65.61 3.93 34.90
N THR A 124 -65.68 2.88 35.73
CA THR A 124 -64.47 2.18 36.20
C THR A 124 -63.69 1.55 35.05
N GLN A 125 -64.39 0.96 34.07
CA GLN A 125 -63.79 0.37 32.88
C GLN A 125 -63.20 1.45 31.95
N ALA A 126 -63.90 2.56 31.73
CA ALA A 126 -63.40 3.70 30.95
C ALA A 126 -62.14 4.32 31.58
N THR A 127 -62.10 4.43 32.92
CA THR A 127 -60.93 4.96 33.65
C THR A 127 -59.73 4.03 33.52
N ALA A 128 -59.93 2.71 33.63
CA ALA A 128 -58.87 1.73 33.45
C ALA A 128 -58.28 1.78 32.02
N ILE A 129 -59.12 1.92 30.99
CA ILE A 129 -58.67 2.06 29.59
C ILE A 129 -57.95 3.39 29.39
N ALA A 130 -58.47 4.50 29.93
CA ALA A 130 -57.81 5.81 29.84
C ALA A 130 -56.41 5.79 30.49
N TYR A 131 -56.27 5.14 31.64
CA TYR A 131 -54.98 4.96 32.32
C TYR A 131 -54.02 4.08 31.51
N ALA A 132 -54.49 2.95 30.96
CA ALA A 132 -53.69 2.09 30.09
C ALA A 132 -53.19 2.84 28.84
N ASN A 133 -54.07 3.61 28.18
CA ASN A 133 -53.70 4.45 27.04
C ASN A 133 -52.68 5.54 27.40
N HIS A 134 -52.82 6.13 28.60
CA HIS A 134 -51.85 7.10 29.10
C HIS A 134 -50.46 6.48 29.29
N LEU A 135 -50.38 5.30 29.93
CA LEU A 135 -49.12 4.57 30.11
C LEU A 135 -48.48 4.17 28.79
N VAL A 136 -49.27 3.68 27.81
CA VAL A 136 -48.78 3.36 26.47
C VAL A 136 -48.21 4.61 25.79
N THR A 137 -48.88 5.76 25.92
CA THR A 137 -48.40 7.02 25.36
C THR A 137 -47.07 7.46 26.00
N LEU A 138 -46.93 7.32 27.32
CA LEU A 138 -45.67 7.60 28.02
C LEU A 138 -44.56 6.66 27.56
N HIS A 139 -44.86 5.37 27.40
CA HIS A 139 -43.90 4.38 26.91
C HIS A 139 -43.44 4.69 25.49
N HIS A 140 -44.36 5.02 24.57
CA HIS A 140 -44.02 5.44 23.21
C HIS A 140 -43.17 6.72 23.17
N LYS A 141 -43.45 7.70 24.04
CA LYS A 141 -42.60 8.91 24.15
C LYS A 141 -41.20 8.58 24.65
N ALA A 142 -41.08 7.75 25.68
CA ALA A 142 -39.78 7.34 26.22
C ALA A 142 -38.95 6.55 25.21
N THR A 143 -39.57 5.60 24.47
CA THR A 143 -38.89 4.84 23.41
C THR A 143 -38.50 5.74 22.23
N ALA A 144 -39.36 6.65 21.80
CA ALA A 144 -39.03 7.62 20.74
C ALA A 144 -37.86 8.53 21.13
N GLN A 145 -37.81 9.00 22.38
CA GLN A 145 -36.69 9.81 22.90
C GLN A 145 -35.40 9.00 23.00
N ALA A 146 -35.46 7.74 23.44
CA ALA A 146 -34.30 6.85 23.50
C ALA A 146 -33.73 6.59 22.11
N LEU A 147 -34.59 6.29 21.12
CA LEU A 147 -34.19 6.06 19.73
C LEU A 147 -33.58 7.33 19.11
N ALA A 148 -34.21 8.50 19.32
CA ALA A 148 -33.68 9.78 18.84
C ALA A 148 -32.28 10.05 19.42
N THR A 149 -32.07 9.76 20.71
CA THR A 149 -30.77 9.92 21.37
C THR A 149 -29.72 8.98 20.79
N GLN A 150 -30.06 7.71 20.54
CA GLN A 150 -29.15 6.74 19.91
C GLN A 150 -28.77 7.16 18.49
N ILE A 151 -29.72 7.64 17.68
CA ILE A 151 -29.45 8.12 16.31
C ILE A 151 -28.50 9.33 16.34
N VAL A 152 -28.71 10.27 17.25
CA VAL A 152 -27.82 11.44 17.41
C VAL A 152 -26.43 11.00 17.85
N GLN A 153 -26.32 10.10 18.83
CA GLN A 153 -25.03 9.58 19.30
C GLN A 153 -24.28 8.82 18.21
N ALA A 154 -24.97 7.95 17.46
CA ALA A 154 -24.41 7.22 16.34
C ALA A 154 -23.94 8.16 15.21
N THR A 155 -24.75 9.17 14.88
CA THR A 155 -24.40 10.18 13.86
C THR A 155 -23.18 11.00 14.29
N GLN A 156 -23.15 11.45 15.55
CA GLN A 156 -21.99 12.16 16.09
C GLN A 156 -20.74 11.28 16.14
N ALA A 157 -20.87 9.99 16.47
CA ALA A 157 -19.76 9.04 16.43
C ALA A 157 -19.21 8.89 15.00
N ALA A 158 -20.08 8.74 14.00
CA ALA A 158 -19.69 8.68 12.59
C ALA A 158 -19.01 9.96 12.10
N ILE A 159 -19.51 11.14 12.50
CA ILE A 159 -18.89 12.44 12.18
C ILE A 159 -17.50 12.54 12.83
N ARG A 160 -17.35 12.15 14.11
CA ARG A 160 -16.06 12.13 14.81
C ARG A 160 -15.05 11.23 14.10
N GLN A 161 -15.47 10.04 13.67
CA GLN A 161 -14.62 9.12 12.92
C GLN A 161 -14.18 9.69 11.58
N LYS A 162 -15.10 10.26 10.78
CA LYS A 162 -14.75 10.93 9.51
C LYS A 162 -13.77 12.08 9.72
N LYS A 163 -14.00 12.92 10.74
CA LYS A 163 -13.11 14.05 11.05
C LYS A 163 -11.73 13.58 11.53
N ALA A 164 -11.66 12.52 12.33
CA ALA A 164 -10.40 11.93 12.75
C ALA A 164 -9.62 11.38 11.55
N ALA A 165 -10.29 10.64 10.65
CA ALA A 165 -9.67 10.11 9.44
C ALA A 165 -9.17 11.21 8.49
N SER A 166 -9.96 12.28 8.27
CA SER A 166 -9.53 13.41 7.44
C SER A 166 -8.35 14.17 8.04
N THR A 167 -8.33 14.32 9.36
CA THR A 167 -7.22 14.98 10.07
C THR A 167 -5.95 14.14 9.98
N ALA A 168 -6.04 12.82 10.18
CA ALA A 168 -4.91 11.91 10.03
C ALA A 168 -4.35 11.92 8.60
N ALA A 169 -5.22 11.90 7.58
CA ALA A 169 -4.81 12.00 6.18
C ALA A 169 -4.13 13.34 5.85
N ALA A 170 -4.65 14.45 6.37
CA ALA A 170 -4.05 15.77 6.22
C ALA A 170 -2.67 15.85 6.89
N GLN A 171 -2.53 15.31 8.11
CA GLN A 171 -1.25 15.25 8.82
C GLN A 171 -0.22 14.38 8.08
N ALA A 172 -0.63 13.22 7.58
CA ALA A 172 0.23 12.35 6.78
C ALA A 172 0.72 13.06 5.50
N THR A 173 -0.16 13.82 4.84
CA THR A 173 0.20 14.60 3.65
C THR A 173 1.22 15.71 3.98
N VAL A 174 1.01 16.46 5.07
CA VAL A 174 1.94 17.50 5.51
C VAL A 174 3.31 16.90 5.86
N GLN A 175 3.35 15.75 6.55
CA GLN A 175 4.59 15.06 6.88
C GLN A 175 5.34 14.56 5.64
N ALA A 176 4.62 13.99 4.66
CA ALA A 176 5.21 13.55 3.39
C ALA A 176 5.80 14.73 2.60
N GLN A 177 5.10 15.87 2.55
CA GLN A 177 5.59 17.09 1.92
C GLN A 177 6.84 17.62 2.64
N ALA A 178 6.81 17.73 3.97
CA ALA A 178 7.96 18.17 4.76
C ALA A 178 9.20 17.29 4.54
N THR A 179 9.00 15.97 4.48
CA THR A 179 10.09 15.00 4.21
C THR A 179 10.67 15.20 2.81
N THR A 180 9.81 15.34 1.80
CA THR A 180 10.24 15.60 0.41
C THR A 180 11.01 16.93 0.31
N THR A 181 10.53 17.98 0.96
CA THR A 181 11.22 19.28 1.02
C THR A 181 12.58 19.17 1.72
N ALA A 182 12.66 18.44 2.83
CA ALA A 182 13.91 18.23 3.55
C ALA A 182 14.96 17.48 2.68
N LEU A 183 14.52 16.47 1.94
CA LEU A 183 15.39 15.69 1.04
C LEU A 183 15.80 16.48 -0.19
N GLN A 184 14.95 17.38 -0.70
CA GLN A 184 15.33 18.31 -1.76
C GLN A 184 16.30 19.40 -1.26
N ASN A 185 16.12 19.86 -0.03
CA ASN A 185 17.05 20.79 0.61
C ASN A 185 18.43 20.13 0.83
N LEU A 186 18.47 18.84 1.14
CA LEU A 186 19.73 18.09 1.22
C LEU A 186 20.50 18.13 -0.10
N TYR A 187 19.83 17.96 -1.25
CA TYR A 187 20.45 18.12 -2.56
C TYR A 187 21.06 19.51 -2.72
N THR A 188 20.23 20.53 -2.52
CA THR A 188 20.63 21.93 -2.73
C THR A 188 21.81 22.30 -1.84
N MET A 189 21.80 21.89 -0.57
CA MET A 189 22.88 22.18 0.38
C MET A 189 24.16 21.42 0.05
N SER A 190 24.06 20.18 -0.43
CA SER A 190 25.20 19.32 -0.74
C SER A 190 25.91 19.72 -2.04
N THR A 191 25.22 20.43 -2.94
CA THR A 191 25.75 20.88 -4.24
C THR A 191 25.95 22.41 -4.33
N ARG A 192 25.72 23.15 -3.24
CA ARG A 192 25.77 24.63 -3.22
C ARG A 192 27.16 25.21 -3.46
N SER A 193 28.21 24.55 -2.94
CA SER A 193 29.59 25.06 -3.03
C SER A 193 30.21 24.74 -4.39
N ARG A 194 31.40 25.30 -4.67
CA ARG A 194 32.17 24.89 -5.85
C ARG A 194 32.55 23.40 -5.71
N PRO A 195 32.32 22.58 -6.75
CA PRO A 195 32.78 21.19 -6.77
C PRO A 195 34.28 21.09 -6.47
N ALA A 196 34.67 20.12 -5.65
CA ALA A 196 36.06 19.78 -5.39
C ALA A 196 36.72 19.13 -6.63
N ILE A 197 35.92 18.42 -7.43
CA ILE A 197 36.31 17.90 -8.74
C ILE A 197 35.23 18.31 -9.74
N SER A 198 35.66 18.84 -10.88
CA SER A 198 34.83 19.07 -12.06
C SER A 198 35.59 18.53 -13.27
N ALA A 199 34.99 17.62 -14.01
CA ALA A 199 35.61 16.99 -15.18
C ALA A 199 34.57 16.84 -16.30
N PRO A 200 34.87 17.28 -17.53
CA PRO A 200 33.95 17.14 -18.65
C PRO A 200 33.80 15.67 -19.10
N LEU A 201 34.78 14.82 -18.77
CA LEU A 201 34.91 13.42 -19.20
C LEU A 201 35.07 13.23 -20.71
N LEU A 202 35.62 14.22 -21.42
CA LEU A 202 35.98 14.08 -22.84
C LEU A 202 37.42 13.54 -23.03
N PHE A 203 38.22 13.61 -21.97
CA PHE A 203 39.60 13.16 -21.88
C PHE A 203 39.97 13.02 -20.40
N GLU A 204 41.12 12.41 -20.12
CA GLU A 204 41.63 12.23 -18.77
C GLU A 204 42.02 13.57 -18.11
N THR A 205 41.48 13.85 -16.92
CA THR A 205 41.69 15.10 -16.16
C THR A 205 42.34 14.88 -14.78
N GLY A 206 42.99 13.74 -14.58
CA GLY A 206 43.77 13.39 -13.39
C GLY A 206 43.10 12.38 -12.43
N GLN A 207 41.93 11.85 -12.77
CA GLN A 207 41.20 10.85 -11.98
C GLN A 207 41.66 9.42 -12.26
N LYS A 208 42.49 9.20 -13.30
CA LYS A 208 43.05 7.89 -13.69
C LYS A 208 41.95 6.87 -13.97
N TRP A 209 41.11 7.18 -14.95
CA TRP A 209 40.06 6.29 -15.41
C TRP A 209 40.62 5.04 -16.06
N ASP A 210 39.97 3.90 -15.83
CA ASP A 210 40.20 2.68 -16.58
C ASP A 210 39.86 2.89 -18.05
N ILE A 211 40.82 2.55 -18.91
CA ILE A 211 40.67 2.60 -20.35
C ILE A 211 41.24 1.30 -20.91
N TYR A 212 40.35 0.41 -21.32
CA TYR A 212 40.68 -0.95 -21.73
C TYR A 212 39.60 -1.49 -22.68
N PRO A 213 39.96 -2.42 -23.58
CA PRO A 213 38.99 -3.18 -24.36
C PRO A 213 38.56 -4.43 -23.59
N THR A 214 37.29 -4.80 -23.67
CA THR A 214 36.83 -6.13 -23.25
C THR A 214 36.99 -7.15 -24.38
N ARG A 215 37.07 -8.45 -24.05
CA ARG A 215 37.16 -9.53 -25.06
C ARG A 215 36.02 -9.56 -26.09
N ASP A 216 34.84 -9.05 -25.73
CA ASP A 216 33.69 -8.96 -26.63
C ASP A 216 33.74 -7.73 -27.55
N GLY A 217 34.79 -6.90 -27.46
CA GLY A 217 34.99 -5.69 -28.26
C GLY A 217 34.42 -4.42 -27.65
N GLY A 218 33.85 -4.50 -26.45
CA GLY A 218 33.45 -3.35 -25.65
C GLY A 218 34.61 -2.78 -24.80
N GLY A 219 34.29 -2.31 -23.60
CA GLY A 219 35.23 -1.76 -22.62
C GLY A 219 35.00 -0.28 -22.35
N CYS A 220 36.07 0.40 -21.95
CA CYS A 220 36.07 1.79 -21.49
C CYS A 220 36.93 2.66 -22.39
N ALA A 221 36.39 3.79 -22.86
CA ALA A 221 37.11 4.71 -23.73
C ALA A 221 36.57 6.14 -23.66
N PHE A 222 37.47 7.13 -23.72
CA PHE A 222 37.08 8.51 -23.96
C PHE A 222 36.70 8.72 -25.43
N THR A 223 35.60 9.43 -25.65
CA THR A 223 35.08 9.84 -26.96
C THR A 223 34.84 11.35 -26.97
N PRO A 224 34.56 11.96 -28.15
CA PRO A 224 34.25 13.39 -28.23
C PRO A 224 33.00 13.83 -27.45
N ASP A 225 32.12 12.90 -27.05
CA ASP A 225 30.87 13.18 -26.34
C ASP A 225 30.83 12.66 -24.88
N GLY A 226 31.90 11.99 -24.41
CA GLY A 226 32.01 11.57 -23.01
C GLY A 226 32.95 10.40 -22.77
N LEU A 227 32.94 9.88 -21.55
CA LEU A 227 33.54 8.59 -21.23
C LEU A 227 32.50 7.52 -21.51
N HIS A 228 32.82 6.57 -22.39
CA HIS A 228 31.94 5.48 -22.77
C HIS A 228 32.31 4.20 -22.03
N SER A 229 31.28 3.51 -21.55
CA SER A 229 31.35 2.12 -21.11
C SER A 229 30.49 1.27 -22.06
N SER A 230 31.02 0.12 -22.48
CA SER A 230 30.36 -0.76 -23.43
C SER A 230 30.54 -2.22 -23.09
N VAL A 231 29.48 -3.02 -23.25
CA VAL A 231 29.49 -4.46 -22.99
C VAL A 231 28.50 -5.17 -23.90
N PHE A 232 28.97 -6.20 -24.60
CA PHE A 232 28.22 -6.89 -25.66
C PHE A 232 27.86 -8.33 -25.29
N LYS A 233 28.54 -8.91 -24.29
CA LYS A 233 28.17 -10.18 -23.68
C LYS A 233 26.97 -10.02 -22.75
N THR A 234 25.91 -10.77 -23.02
CA THR A 234 24.71 -10.83 -22.17
C THR A 234 25.03 -11.29 -20.74
N GLY A 235 24.35 -10.70 -19.75
CA GLY A 235 24.55 -11.00 -18.34
C GLY A 235 25.88 -10.49 -17.76
N SER A 236 26.52 -9.54 -18.45
CA SER A 236 27.80 -8.95 -18.07
C SER A 236 27.71 -7.43 -17.96
N TYR A 237 28.69 -6.83 -17.28
CA TYR A 237 28.86 -5.38 -17.19
C TYR A 237 30.32 -5.01 -17.41
N ALA A 238 30.58 -3.78 -17.85
CA ALA A 238 31.92 -3.24 -18.04
C ALA A 238 32.13 -2.04 -17.10
N PRO A 239 32.83 -2.20 -15.97
CA PRO A 239 33.09 -1.10 -15.07
C PRO A 239 34.31 -0.28 -15.53
N CYS A 240 34.23 1.05 -15.41
CA CYS A 240 35.38 1.94 -15.62
C CYS A 240 35.64 2.69 -14.31
N PHE A 241 36.67 2.34 -13.56
CA PHE A 241 36.98 2.97 -12.27
C PHE A 241 37.92 4.15 -12.42
N ALA A 242 37.78 5.13 -11.52
CA ALA A 242 38.65 6.29 -11.45
C ALA A 242 39.63 6.14 -10.28
N HIS A 243 40.80 5.54 -10.53
CA HIS A 243 41.72 5.04 -9.49
C HIS A 243 42.37 6.12 -8.62
N ALA A 244 42.42 7.37 -9.08
CA ALA A 244 42.92 8.49 -8.28
C ALA A 244 41.82 9.15 -7.43
N THR A 245 40.70 8.46 -7.19
CA THR A 245 39.60 8.94 -6.36
C THR A 245 39.42 8.08 -5.11
N ARG A 246 39.06 8.71 -3.98
CA ARG A 246 38.70 7.96 -2.76
C ARG A 246 37.84 8.84 -1.86
N PHE A 247 36.57 8.46 -1.68
CA PHE A 247 35.61 9.28 -0.95
C PHE A 247 34.84 8.48 0.10
N ARG A 248 34.59 9.13 1.24
CA ARG A 248 33.68 8.65 2.30
C ARG A 248 32.34 9.36 2.22
N ASN A 249 32.36 10.65 2.49
CA ASN A 249 31.21 11.55 2.48
C ASN A 249 31.33 12.50 1.29
N PHE A 250 30.38 12.43 0.37
CA PHE A 250 30.42 13.19 -0.86
C PHE A 250 29.03 13.32 -1.49
N ALA A 251 28.86 14.37 -2.30
CA ALA A 251 27.86 14.40 -3.35
C ALA A 251 28.57 14.22 -4.70
N LEU A 252 28.01 13.40 -5.59
CA LEU A 252 28.50 13.19 -6.95
C LEU A 252 27.32 13.40 -7.90
N GLU A 253 27.50 14.26 -8.90
CA GLU A 253 26.55 14.48 -9.99
C GLU A 253 27.24 14.20 -11.33
N MET A 254 26.58 13.47 -12.22
CA MET A 254 27.07 13.18 -13.56
C MET A 254 25.91 13.03 -14.55
N GLN A 255 26.12 13.43 -15.80
CA GLN A 255 25.17 13.16 -16.87
C GLN A 255 25.46 11.80 -17.49
N MET A 256 24.41 11.05 -17.77
CA MET A 256 24.46 9.72 -18.36
C MET A 256 23.46 9.61 -19.52
N ARG A 257 23.84 8.89 -20.55
CA ARG A 257 22.98 8.53 -21.69
C ARG A 257 23.19 7.07 -22.05
N ILE A 258 22.10 6.32 -22.20
CA ILE A 258 22.13 4.98 -22.78
C ILE A 258 22.10 5.16 -24.30
N GLU A 259 23.23 4.93 -24.95
CA GLU A 259 23.38 5.05 -26.41
C GLU A 259 22.73 3.89 -27.16
N LYS A 260 22.79 2.72 -26.53
CA LYS A 260 22.28 1.47 -27.05
C LYS A 260 22.11 0.50 -25.88
N GLY A 261 21.13 -0.39 -25.97
CA GLY A 261 20.98 -1.52 -25.06
C GLY A 261 20.06 -1.24 -23.89
N ASP A 262 20.49 -1.63 -22.69
CA ASP A 262 19.60 -1.87 -21.55
C ASP A 262 19.76 -0.84 -20.42
N GLU A 263 20.93 -0.82 -19.78
CA GLU A 263 21.13 -0.19 -18.47
C GLU A 263 22.54 0.42 -18.35
N GLY A 264 22.63 1.55 -17.65
CA GLY A 264 23.89 2.20 -17.30
C GLY A 264 23.85 2.74 -15.88
N GLY A 265 25.01 3.02 -15.29
CA GLY A 265 25.03 3.57 -13.95
C GLY A 265 26.38 4.08 -13.47
N ILE A 266 26.35 4.65 -12.27
CA ILE A 266 27.50 5.17 -11.55
C ILE A 266 27.89 4.18 -10.46
N ILE A 267 29.17 3.83 -10.39
CA ILE A 267 29.76 3.04 -9.32
C ILE A 267 30.32 3.98 -8.25
N PHE A 268 30.17 3.63 -6.98
CA PHE A 268 30.73 4.40 -5.88
C PHE A 268 31.07 3.54 -4.66
N ARG A 269 32.00 4.07 -3.84
CA ARG A 269 32.60 3.38 -2.70
C ARG A 269 33.12 1.99 -3.07
N SER A 270 33.73 1.87 -4.26
CA SER A 270 34.40 0.65 -4.67
C SER A 270 35.64 0.40 -3.81
N THR A 271 35.74 -0.80 -3.26
CA THR A 271 36.82 -1.20 -2.36
C THR A 271 38.05 -1.66 -3.15
N ASN A 272 39.14 -1.97 -2.43
CA ASN A 272 40.36 -2.46 -3.05
C ASN A 272 40.07 -3.71 -3.90
N HIS A 273 40.63 -3.75 -5.11
CA HIS A 273 40.43 -4.78 -6.15
C HIS A 273 39.13 -4.67 -6.96
N ASP A 274 38.33 -3.61 -6.78
CA ASP A 274 37.27 -3.22 -7.72
C ASP A 274 36.17 -4.27 -7.98
N LYS A 275 36.04 -5.24 -7.07
CA LYS A 275 35.03 -6.31 -7.13
C LYS A 275 33.85 -6.06 -6.20
N SER A 276 33.94 -5.08 -5.30
CA SER A 276 32.93 -4.82 -4.27
C SER A 276 32.63 -3.34 -4.20
N PHE A 277 31.39 -2.96 -4.50
CA PHE A 277 30.97 -1.58 -4.69
C PHE A 277 29.45 -1.41 -4.60
N TYR A 278 28.98 -0.17 -4.43
CA TYR A 278 27.60 0.17 -4.76
C TYR A 278 27.52 0.70 -6.19
N SER A 279 26.34 0.57 -6.79
CA SER A 279 26.04 1.18 -8.07
C SER A 279 24.63 1.73 -8.11
N PHE A 280 24.49 2.95 -8.61
CA PHE A 280 23.21 3.58 -8.90
C PHE A 280 22.98 3.53 -10.40
N ARG A 281 21.94 2.79 -10.81
CA ARG A 281 21.71 2.42 -12.22
C ARG A 281 20.31 2.85 -12.64
N ILE A 282 20.18 3.20 -13.92
CA ILE A 282 18.88 3.41 -14.56
C ILE A 282 18.82 2.60 -15.85
N ASP A 283 17.62 2.16 -16.21
CA ASP A 283 17.33 1.56 -17.50
C ASP A 283 16.57 2.51 -18.43
N ARG A 284 16.40 2.10 -19.68
CA ARG A 284 15.61 2.84 -20.69
C ARG A 284 14.10 2.82 -20.45
N SER A 285 13.58 1.98 -19.55
CA SER A 285 12.15 1.79 -19.28
C SER A 285 11.62 2.68 -18.15
N GLY A 286 12.51 3.31 -17.38
CA GLY A 286 12.15 4.18 -16.26
C GLY A 286 12.30 3.49 -14.90
N VAL A 287 13.03 2.37 -14.84
CA VAL A 287 13.42 1.70 -13.61
C VAL A 287 14.80 2.22 -13.18
N TYR A 288 14.96 2.41 -11.87
CA TYR A 288 16.25 2.65 -11.26
C TYR A 288 16.52 1.65 -10.13
N GLY A 289 17.80 1.46 -9.82
CA GLY A 289 18.21 0.61 -8.72
C GLY A 289 19.45 1.11 -8.01
N LEU A 290 19.49 0.89 -6.70
CA LEU A 290 20.70 0.95 -5.89
C LEU A 290 21.12 -0.47 -5.57
N ILE A 291 22.24 -0.89 -6.15
CA ILE A 291 22.71 -2.27 -6.10
C ILE A 291 24.02 -2.33 -5.33
N LEU A 292 24.08 -3.17 -4.31
CA LEU A 292 25.31 -3.58 -3.63
C LEU A 292 25.87 -4.80 -4.36
N THR A 293 27.08 -4.67 -4.91
CA THR A 293 27.82 -5.78 -5.52
C THR A 293 28.92 -6.25 -4.56
N ARG A 294 28.96 -7.56 -4.32
CA ARG A 294 29.97 -8.25 -3.50
C ARG A 294 31.12 -8.78 -4.36
N GLY A 295 32.24 -9.09 -3.70
CA GLY A 295 33.48 -9.55 -4.34
C GLY A 295 33.37 -10.85 -5.13
N ASP A 296 32.34 -11.64 -4.85
CA ASP A 296 31.93 -12.86 -5.56
C ASP A 296 31.03 -12.57 -6.78
N GLY A 297 30.75 -11.29 -7.07
CA GLY A 297 29.86 -10.84 -8.14
C GLY A 297 28.38 -10.86 -7.78
N TYR A 298 28.01 -11.30 -6.57
CA TYR A 298 26.61 -11.32 -6.13
C TYR A 298 26.07 -9.89 -5.97
N ALA A 299 24.89 -9.65 -6.51
CA ALA A 299 24.28 -8.33 -6.57
C ALA A 299 22.98 -8.29 -5.76
N ILE A 300 22.91 -7.40 -4.78
CA ILE A 300 21.79 -7.24 -3.86
C ILE A 300 21.13 -5.89 -4.13
N PRO A 301 19.86 -5.86 -4.57
CA PRO A 301 19.13 -4.60 -4.68
C PRO A 301 18.79 -4.08 -3.28
N LEU A 302 19.30 -2.90 -2.94
CA LEU A 302 18.88 -2.14 -1.76
C LEU A 302 17.64 -1.30 -2.08
N ILE A 303 17.55 -0.83 -3.32
CA ILE A 303 16.38 -0.17 -3.89
C ILE A 303 16.21 -0.70 -5.31
N TYR A 304 14.97 -0.96 -5.71
CA TYR A 304 14.60 -1.26 -7.09
C TYR A 304 13.17 -0.75 -7.32
N ASP A 305 13.04 0.32 -8.10
CA ASP A 305 11.76 1.04 -8.22
C ASP A 305 11.69 1.82 -9.55
N GLN A 306 10.51 2.35 -9.87
CA GLN A 306 10.28 3.21 -11.03
C GLN A 306 10.35 4.70 -10.65
N SER A 307 10.78 5.53 -11.58
CA SER A 307 10.75 6.98 -11.39
C SER A 307 10.23 7.72 -12.62
N PRO A 308 9.21 8.59 -12.47
CA PRO A 308 8.74 9.44 -13.57
C PRO A 308 9.76 10.51 -13.94
N PHE A 309 10.79 10.73 -13.11
CA PHE A 309 11.84 11.70 -13.39
C PHE A 309 12.89 11.17 -14.36
N ILE A 310 12.89 9.88 -14.71
CA ILE A 310 13.77 9.33 -15.74
C ILE A 310 13.23 9.73 -17.11
N LYS A 311 14.09 10.35 -17.93
CA LYS A 311 13.83 10.51 -19.36
C LYS A 311 14.07 9.16 -20.03
N THR A 312 12.99 8.45 -20.31
CA THR A 312 13.00 7.08 -20.87
C THR A 312 13.36 7.05 -22.35
N GLY A 313 13.89 5.92 -22.81
CA GLY A 313 14.34 5.70 -24.18
C GLY A 313 15.84 5.90 -24.41
N ILE A 314 16.30 5.45 -25.57
CA ILE A 314 17.70 5.54 -26.02
C ILE A 314 18.06 6.99 -26.37
N GLY A 315 19.30 7.39 -26.08
CA GLY A 315 19.81 8.71 -26.43
C GLY A 315 19.29 9.84 -25.53
N ARG A 316 18.60 9.52 -24.42
CA ARG A 316 18.10 10.51 -23.47
C ARG A 316 19.08 10.76 -22.35
N THR A 317 19.42 12.04 -22.16
CA THR A 317 20.34 12.47 -21.10
C THR A 317 19.62 12.61 -19.77
N ASN A 318 20.08 11.82 -18.79
CA ASN A 318 19.64 11.87 -17.41
C ASN A 318 20.80 12.35 -16.53
N THR A 319 20.53 13.24 -15.59
CA THR A 319 21.49 13.64 -14.54
C THR A 319 21.27 12.75 -13.34
N LEU A 320 22.29 11.99 -12.95
CA LEU A 320 22.24 11.13 -11.78
C LEU A 320 23.07 11.77 -10.67
N THR A 321 22.50 11.84 -9.47
CA THR A 321 23.20 12.37 -8.29
C THR A 321 23.11 11.37 -7.14
N ILE A 322 24.26 11.14 -6.51
CA ILE A 322 24.40 10.34 -5.29
C ILE A 322 24.89 11.27 -4.19
N ILE A 323 24.22 11.26 -3.04
CA ILE A 323 24.70 11.88 -1.81
C ILE A 323 24.97 10.76 -0.82
N ALA A 324 26.23 10.50 -0.53
CA ALA A 324 26.65 9.49 0.43
C ALA A 324 27.14 10.20 1.70
N ARG A 325 26.49 9.96 2.84
CA ARG A 325 26.85 10.51 4.15
C ARG A 325 26.79 9.42 5.20
N ASP A 326 27.96 9.01 5.67
CA ASP A 326 28.15 7.86 6.55
C ASP A 326 27.49 6.61 5.95
N ASP A 327 26.50 6.02 6.62
CA ASP A 327 25.82 4.82 6.11
C ASP A 327 24.62 5.18 5.21
N ASN A 328 24.22 6.46 5.14
CA ASN A 328 23.07 6.89 4.34
C ASN A 328 23.47 7.22 2.90
N ILE A 329 22.66 6.74 1.96
CA ILE A 329 22.81 6.94 0.52
C ILE A 329 21.50 7.52 -0.01
N TYR A 330 21.54 8.72 -0.57
CA TYR A 330 20.40 9.40 -1.18
C TYR A 330 20.60 9.51 -2.68
N LEU A 331 19.54 9.22 -3.43
CA LEU A 331 19.56 9.16 -4.89
C LEU A 331 18.66 10.24 -5.46
N TYR A 332 19.15 10.88 -6.51
CA TYR A 332 18.40 11.87 -7.27
C TYR A 332 18.54 11.61 -8.75
N ILE A 333 17.44 11.77 -9.48
CA ILE A 333 17.39 11.68 -10.93
C ILE A 333 16.85 12.99 -11.46
N ASN A 334 17.58 13.59 -12.40
CA ASN A 334 17.27 14.91 -12.95
C ASN A 334 17.00 15.94 -11.84
N ARG A 335 17.78 15.85 -10.75
CA ARG A 335 17.75 16.72 -9.56
C ARG A 335 16.50 16.59 -8.68
N HIS A 336 15.70 15.56 -8.88
CA HIS A 336 14.58 15.19 -8.01
C HIS A 336 14.96 14.00 -7.13
N TYR A 337 14.62 14.05 -5.85
CA TYR A 337 14.79 12.91 -4.94
C TYR A 337 13.97 11.72 -5.44
N VAL A 338 14.59 10.53 -5.49
CA VAL A 338 13.90 9.30 -5.90
C VAL A 338 13.88 8.23 -4.82
N GLY A 339 14.89 8.20 -3.94
CA GLY A 339 14.97 7.18 -2.89
C GLY A 339 16.22 7.29 -2.05
N SER A 340 16.25 6.57 -0.94
CA SER A 340 17.42 6.44 -0.08
C SER A 340 17.46 5.09 0.61
N ALA A 341 18.68 4.67 0.97
CA ALA A 341 18.93 3.47 1.76
C ALA A 341 20.00 3.77 2.81
N SER A 342 19.99 2.99 3.89
CA SER A 342 21.07 2.98 4.88
C SER A 342 21.75 1.62 4.83
N ASP A 343 23.03 1.60 4.45
CA ASP A 343 23.84 0.40 4.38
C ASP A 343 25.30 0.76 4.69
N ASN A 344 25.96 -0.11 5.46
CA ASN A 344 27.30 0.17 5.99
C ASN A 344 28.38 -0.78 5.48
N SER A 345 28.05 -1.60 4.47
CA SER A 345 28.95 -2.61 3.89
C SER A 345 30.20 -1.98 3.30
N TYR A 346 30.05 -0.87 2.57
CA TYR A 346 31.17 -0.10 2.02
C TYR A 346 31.06 1.37 2.45
N ARG A 347 32.11 1.90 3.08
CA ARG A 347 32.09 3.27 3.64
C ARG A 347 32.98 4.24 2.89
N ILE A 348 34.03 3.74 2.24
CA ILE A 348 35.04 4.53 1.55
C ILE A 348 35.47 3.78 0.29
N GLY A 349 35.64 4.49 -0.82
CA GLY A 349 36.18 3.85 -2.02
C GLY A 349 36.30 4.77 -3.22
N THR A 350 36.75 4.20 -4.33
CA THR A 350 36.81 4.86 -5.64
C THR A 350 35.40 5.03 -6.21
N ILE A 351 35.28 5.89 -7.21
CA ILE A 351 34.09 6.02 -8.06
C ILE A 351 34.34 5.37 -9.41
N GLY A 352 33.26 5.11 -10.15
CA GLY A 352 33.34 4.60 -11.51
C GLY A 352 32.04 4.80 -12.27
N ILE A 353 32.01 4.29 -13.49
CA ILE A 353 30.83 4.22 -14.35
C ILE A 353 30.67 2.79 -14.89
N MET A 354 29.50 2.45 -15.41
CA MET A 354 29.29 1.15 -16.04
C MET A 354 28.15 1.13 -17.06
N ALA A 355 28.29 0.25 -18.04
CA ALA A 355 27.22 -0.28 -18.87
C ALA A 355 26.89 -1.71 -18.41
N VAL A 356 25.62 -2.08 -18.48
CA VAL A 356 25.12 -3.41 -18.09
C VAL A 356 24.30 -3.98 -19.23
N ASN A 357 24.70 -5.13 -19.75
CA ASN A 357 23.94 -5.87 -20.75
C ASN A 357 23.10 -6.94 -20.05
N ARG A 358 21.79 -6.74 -20.05
CA ARG A 358 20.81 -7.71 -19.53
C ARG A 358 20.40 -8.68 -20.62
N GLN A 359 20.14 -8.15 -21.81
CA GLN A 359 19.67 -8.88 -22.98
C GLN A 359 20.25 -8.32 -24.28
N HIS A 360 20.61 -7.03 -24.32
CA HIS A 360 21.09 -6.35 -25.52
C HIS A 360 22.49 -5.77 -25.32
N ALA A 361 23.31 -5.86 -26.37
CA ALA A 361 24.60 -5.16 -26.44
C ALA A 361 24.44 -3.69 -26.05
N THR A 362 25.11 -3.28 -24.97
CA THR A 362 24.85 -2.02 -24.29
C THR A 362 26.04 -1.08 -24.36
N VAL A 363 25.76 0.19 -24.60
CA VAL A 363 26.73 1.30 -24.57
C VAL A 363 26.09 2.44 -23.80
N ALA A 364 26.81 2.95 -22.79
CA ALA A 364 26.42 4.10 -22.01
C ALA A 364 27.54 5.15 -22.02
N SER A 365 27.18 6.41 -22.24
CA SER A 365 28.09 7.54 -22.22
C SER A 365 27.87 8.41 -20.99
N PHE A 366 28.95 9.01 -20.51
CA PHE A 366 28.98 9.78 -19.28
C PHE A 366 29.74 11.09 -19.47
N SER A 367 29.20 12.18 -18.95
CA SER A 367 29.80 13.52 -19.07
C SER A 367 29.50 14.40 -17.85
N ASN A 368 30.23 15.52 -17.76
CA ASN A 368 29.96 16.58 -16.78
C ASN A 368 29.96 16.10 -15.31
N LEU A 369 31.02 15.41 -14.91
CA LEU A 369 31.23 14.96 -13.54
C LEU A 369 31.49 16.14 -12.61
N HIS A 370 30.75 16.19 -11.51
CA HIS A 370 30.96 17.09 -10.39
C HIS A 370 30.96 16.31 -9.07
N ILE A 371 31.93 16.59 -8.20
CA ILE A 371 32.01 15.98 -6.87
C ILE A 371 32.22 17.06 -5.81
N TRP A 372 31.41 17.03 -4.76
CA TRP A 372 31.53 17.85 -3.57
C TRP A 372 31.91 16.98 -2.39
N ARG A 373 32.82 17.47 -1.54
CA ARG A 373 33.14 16.84 -0.25
C ARG A 373 32.14 17.34 0.80
N LEU A 374 31.62 16.44 1.63
CA LEU A 374 30.61 16.72 2.65
C LEU A 374 31.16 16.61 4.06
#